data_AF-A0A9W8RN96-F1
#
_entry.id   AF-A0A9W8RN96-F1
#
_cell.length_a   1.000
_cell.length_b   1.000
_cell.length_c   1.000
_cell.angle_alpha   90.00
_cell.angle_beta   90.00
_cell.angle_gamma   90.00
#
_symmetry.space_group_name_H-M   'P 1'
#
loop_
_entity.id
_entity.type
_entity.pdbx_description
1 polymer ?
#
loop_
_entity_poly.entity_id
_entity_poly.type
_entity_poly.pdbx_seq_one_letter_code
_entity_poly.pdbx_strand_id
1 'polypeptide(L)'
;MSTGSYGSAFNKGEGGVYAIWLEADALKIYWWSRENIPADITSGNPDPSKWGTPASQFVSGSSCDVSAYFKGQTIIINTAFCGDNMDQELWDGECKASTGAATCDAYVTNNPEAFKESYWLFNSIKLYQ
;
A
#
# COMPACT_ATOMS: atom_id res chain seq x y z
N MET A 1 5.55 -10.80 -1.09
CA MET A 1 5.58 -9.35 -1.35
C MET A 1 6.99 -8.97 -1.78
N SER A 2 7.16 -8.01 -2.69
CA SER A 2 8.48 -7.55 -3.11
C SER A 2 9.22 -6.91 -1.93
N THR A 3 10.49 -7.27 -1.72
CA THR A 3 11.31 -6.72 -0.64
C THR A 3 11.39 -5.19 -0.75
N GLY A 4 11.16 -4.48 0.35
CA GLY A 4 11.19 -3.01 0.36
C GLY A 4 9.92 -2.32 -0.11
N SER A 5 8.84 -3.06 -0.40
CA SER A 5 7.57 -2.47 -0.84
C SER A 5 6.74 -1.83 0.28
N TYR A 6 7.01 -2.16 1.55
CA TYR A 6 6.20 -1.67 2.67
C TYR A 6 7.02 -1.33 3.92
N GLY A 7 6.45 -0.47 4.77
CA GLY A 7 6.91 -0.19 6.14
C GLY A 7 8.34 0.31 6.24
N SER A 8 9.05 -0.10 7.29
CA SER A 8 10.41 0.37 7.57
C SER A 8 11.42 0.08 6.45
N ALA A 9 11.24 -1.03 5.72
CA ALA A 9 12.09 -1.36 4.58
C ALA A 9 11.86 -0.41 3.39
N PHE A 10 10.61 0.00 3.15
CA PHE A 10 10.27 1.02 2.16
C PHE A 10 10.88 2.38 2.53
N ASN A 11 10.74 2.79 3.79
CA ASN A 11 11.31 4.05 4.28
C ASN A 11 12.84 4.07 4.18
N LYS A 12 13.50 2.96 4.54
CA LYS A 12 14.96 2.81 4.41
C LYS A 12 15.43 2.88 2.95
N GLY A 13 14.60 2.45 2.01
CA GLY A 13 14.86 2.58 0.56
C GLY A 13 14.43 3.92 -0.04
N GLU A 14 14.17 4.94 0.80
CA GLU A 14 13.71 6.29 0.38
C GLU A 14 12.39 6.29 -0.40
N GLY A 15 11.57 5.27 -0.13
CA GLY A 15 10.28 5.04 -0.73
C GLY A 15 10.35 4.60 -2.20
N GLY A 16 9.37 5.06 -2.97
CA GLY A 16 9.17 4.60 -4.34
C GLY A 16 7.90 5.15 -4.95
N VAL A 17 7.43 4.51 -6.01
CA VAL A 17 6.16 4.82 -6.67
C VAL A 17 5.29 3.58 -6.67
N TYR A 18 4.04 3.77 -6.26
CA TYR A 18 2.94 2.87 -6.54
C TYR A 18 2.12 3.44 -7.69
N ALA A 19 1.73 2.60 -8.64
CA ALA A 19 0.75 2.94 -9.67
C ALA A 19 -0.37 1.90 -9.70
N ILE A 20 -1.59 2.38 -9.82
CA ILE A 20 -2.77 1.54 -10.03
C ILE A 20 -3.25 1.83 -11.44
N TRP A 21 -3.35 0.79 -12.25
CA TRP A 21 -3.92 0.84 -13.58
C TRP A 21 -5.22 0.06 -13.58
N LEU A 22 -6.34 0.78 -13.70
CA LEU A 22 -7.67 0.22 -13.74
C LEU A 22 -8.20 0.31 -15.18
N GLU A 23 -8.35 -0.84 -15.81
CA GLU A 23 -8.95 -1.03 -17.13
C GLU A 23 -10.34 -1.69 -17.00
N ALA A 24 -11.01 -1.88 -18.14
CA ALA A 24 -12.32 -2.54 -18.16
C ALA A 24 -12.24 -3.99 -17.68
N ASP A 25 -11.16 -4.70 -17.98
CA ASP A 25 -11.02 -6.12 -17.68
C ASP A 25 -9.99 -6.42 -16.58
N ALA A 26 -9.22 -5.44 -16.10
CA ALA A 26 -8.17 -5.68 -15.12
C ALA A 26 -7.90 -4.50 -14.18
N LEU A 27 -7.56 -4.81 -12.93
CA LEU A 27 -6.92 -3.90 -11.99
C LEU A 27 -5.49 -4.40 -11.75
N LYS A 28 -4.50 -3.58 -12.11
CA LYS A 28 -3.08 -3.91 -11.98
C LYS A 28 -2.42 -2.94 -11.00
N ILE A 29 -1.63 -3.46 -10.07
CA ILE A 29 -0.87 -2.69 -9.09
C ILE A 29 0.60 -2.86 -9.39
N TYR A 30 1.29 -1.75 -9.61
CA TYR A 30 2.72 -1.69 -9.82
C TYR A 30 3.41 -1.04 -8.62
N TRP A 31 4.64 -1.46 -8.39
CA TRP A 31 5.52 -0.85 -7.41
C TRP A 31 6.94 -0.83 -7.96
N TRP A 32 7.61 0.32 -7.78
CA TRP A 32 9.02 0.47 -8.07
C TRP A 32 9.71 1.12 -6.86
N SER A 33 10.87 0.59 -6.50
CA SER A 33 11.76 1.27 -5.56
C SER A 33 12.24 2.61 -6.15
N ARG A 34 12.69 3.52 -5.29
CA ARG A 34 13.19 4.85 -5.67
C ARG A 34 14.10 4.86 -6.91
N GLU A 35 15.05 3.92 -6.97
CA GLU A 35 16.06 3.83 -8.03
C GLU A 35 15.53 3.25 -9.36
N ASN A 36 14.37 2.58 -9.32
CA ASN A 36 13.82 1.84 -10.46
C ASN A 36 12.53 2.45 -11.02
N ILE A 37 12.24 3.72 -10.68
CA ILE A 37 11.03 4.40 -11.18
C ILE A 37 11.17 4.62 -12.70
N PRO A 38 10.21 4.14 -13.51
CA PRO A 38 10.20 4.36 -14.95
C PRO A 38 10.26 5.86 -15.34
N ALA A 39 11.02 6.20 -16.37
CA ALA A 39 11.26 7.59 -16.79
C ALA A 39 10.00 8.29 -17.35
N ASP A 40 9.07 7.52 -17.90
CA ASP A 40 7.76 8.00 -18.35
C ASP A 40 6.90 8.48 -17.16
N ILE A 41 7.02 7.84 -15.99
CA ILE A 41 6.36 8.31 -14.76
C ILE A 41 7.00 9.62 -14.26
N THR A 42 8.33 9.69 -14.21
CA THR A 42 9.02 10.89 -13.70
C THR A 42 8.86 12.10 -14.63
N SER A 43 8.76 11.88 -15.94
CA SER A 43 8.45 12.91 -16.93
C SER A 43 6.96 13.27 -17.03
N GLY A 44 6.08 12.57 -16.31
CA GLY A 44 4.64 12.85 -16.27
C GLY A 44 3.87 12.41 -17.52
N ASN A 45 4.42 11.48 -18.30
CA ASN A 45 3.80 10.90 -19.50
C ASN A 45 3.73 9.36 -19.39
N PRO A 46 3.00 8.81 -18.40
CA PRO A 46 3.01 7.38 -18.10
C PRO A 46 2.52 6.54 -19.29
N ASP A 47 3.23 5.45 -19.57
CA ASP A 47 2.92 4.45 -20.58
C ASP A 47 2.93 3.04 -19.96
N PRO A 48 1.76 2.55 -19.50
CA PRO A 48 1.65 1.26 -18.82
C PRO A 48 2.12 0.05 -19.64
N SER A 49 2.16 0.15 -20.97
CA SER A 49 2.63 -0.95 -21.83
C SER A 49 4.12 -1.26 -21.63
N LYS A 50 4.89 -0.32 -21.07
CA LYS A 50 6.34 -0.43 -20.83
C LYS A 50 6.70 -0.88 -19.41
N TRP A 51 5.71 -1.01 -18.52
CA TRP A 51 5.93 -1.22 -17.10
C TRP A 51 6.24 -2.68 -16.71
N GLY A 52 6.10 -3.62 -17.64
CA GLY A 52 6.37 -5.04 -17.40
C GLY A 52 5.35 -5.69 -16.47
N THR A 53 5.81 -6.64 -15.66
CA THR A 53 4.95 -7.44 -14.79
C THR A 53 4.49 -6.63 -13.58
N PRO A 54 3.17 -6.54 -13.31
CA PRO A 54 2.67 -5.87 -12.12
C PRO A 54 3.02 -6.65 -10.84
N ALA A 55 3.11 -5.94 -9.72
CA ALA A 55 3.31 -6.55 -8.40
C ALA A 55 2.09 -7.37 -7.96
N SER A 56 0.89 -6.97 -8.40
CA SER A 56 -0.35 -7.73 -8.28
C SER A 56 -1.29 -7.40 -9.43
N GLN A 57 -2.12 -8.36 -9.83
CA GLN A 57 -3.15 -8.16 -10.84
C GLN A 57 -4.43 -8.92 -10.50
N PHE A 58 -5.55 -8.28 -10.75
CA PHE A 58 -6.89 -8.84 -10.69
C PHE A 58 -7.48 -8.73 -12.09
N VAL A 59 -7.79 -9.86 -12.70
CA VAL A 59 -8.24 -9.93 -14.09
C VAL A 59 -9.64 -10.53 -14.11
N SER A 60 -10.47 -10.01 -15.00
CA SER A 60 -11.81 -10.51 -15.21
C SER A 60 -11.76 -11.96 -15.68
N GLY A 61 -12.70 -12.75 -15.19
CA GLY A 61 -12.84 -14.17 -15.50
C GLY A 61 -14.31 -14.55 -15.56
N SER A 62 -14.58 -15.85 -15.66
CA SER A 62 -15.95 -16.36 -15.78
C SER A 62 -16.86 -16.01 -14.60
N SER A 63 -16.30 -15.74 -13.41
CA SER A 63 -17.03 -15.42 -12.19
C SER A 63 -16.77 -14.02 -11.63
N CYS A 64 -15.94 -13.20 -12.30
CA CYS A 64 -15.55 -11.89 -11.81
C CYS A 64 -15.42 -10.91 -12.98
N ASP A 65 -16.22 -9.85 -12.95
CA ASP A 65 -16.12 -8.73 -13.89
C ASP A 65 -15.55 -7.52 -13.15
N VAL A 66 -14.30 -7.19 -13.44
CA VAL A 66 -13.60 -6.07 -12.78
C VAL A 66 -14.35 -4.76 -13.02
N SER A 67 -14.82 -4.51 -14.24
CA SER A 67 -15.58 -3.29 -14.55
C SER A 67 -16.88 -3.20 -13.74
N ALA A 68 -17.51 -4.33 -13.42
CA ALA A 68 -18.75 -4.34 -12.64
C ALA A 68 -18.54 -3.93 -11.18
N TYR A 69 -17.40 -4.29 -10.58
CA TYR A 69 -17.13 -4.09 -9.15
C TYR A 69 -16.27 -2.86 -8.85
N PHE A 70 -15.34 -2.47 -9.72
CA PHE A 70 -14.42 -1.35 -9.49
C PHE A 70 -14.87 -0.11 -10.28
N LYS A 71 -15.89 0.59 -9.78
CA LYS A 71 -16.45 1.83 -10.36
C LYS A 71 -16.31 3.00 -9.40
N GLY A 72 -16.12 4.22 -9.93
CA GLY A 72 -16.23 5.46 -9.14
C GLY A 72 -15.41 5.47 -7.85
N GLN A 73 -14.12 5.14 -7.95
CA GLN A 73 -13.25 4.98 -6.78
C GLN A 73 -12.86 6.32 -6.16
N THR A 74 -12.71 6.34 -4.84
CA THR A 74 -12.16 7.47 -4.09
C THR A 74 -10.81 7.08 -3.50
N ILE A 75 -9.82 7.95 -3.65
CA ILE A 75 -8.51 7.74 -3.02
C ILE A 75 -8.65 8.10 -1.53
N ILE A 76 -8.37 7.13 -0.66
CA ILE A 76 -8.38 7.29 0.80
C ILE A 76 -6.97 7.01 1.32
N ILE A 77 -6.43 7.93 2.11
CA ILE A 77 -5.16 7.77 2.83
C ILE A 77 -5.49 7.81 4.31
N ASN A 78 -5.17 6.74 5.02
CA ASN A 78 -5.52 6.58 6.42
C ASN A 78 -4.43 5.80 7.16
N THR A 79 -4.20 6.17 8.41
CA THR A 79 -3.44 5.38 9.40
C THR A 79 -4.38 5.16 10.59
N ALA A 80 -4.86 3.94 10.75
CA ALA A 80 -5.65 3.53 11.91
C ALA A 80 -4.82 2.65 12.82
N PHE A 81 -5.23 2.59 14.09
CA PHE A 81 -4.64 1.73 15.10
C PHE A 81 -5.69 0.76 15.61
N CYS A 82 -5.26 -0.48 15.88
CA CYS A 82 -6.12 -1.53 16.44
C CYS A 82 -7.34 -1.81 15.56
N GLY A 83 -8.45 -2.23 16.17
CA GLY A 83 -9.69 -2.57 15.48
C GLY A 83 -9.62 -3.91 14.75
N ASP A 84 -10.56 -4.15 13.84
CA ASP A 84 -10.79 -5.48 13.24
C ASP A 84 -9.58 -6.07 12.52
N ASN A 85 -8.67 -5.22 12.00
CA ASN A 85 -7.46 -5.66 11.30
C ASN A 85 -6.23 -5.80 12.22
N MET A 86 -6.39 -5.55 13.52
CA MET A 86 -5.44 -5.84 14.58
C MET A 86 -6.24 -6.13 15.85
N ASP A 87 -7.05 -7.19 15.76
CA ASP A 87 -7.87 -7.67 16.86
C ASP A 87 -7.00 -8.33 17.95
N GLN A 88 -7.64 -8.81 19.00
CA GLN A 88 -6.92 -9.39 20.13
C GLN A 88 -6.17 -10.68 19.76
N GLU A 89 -6.69 -11.48 18.83
CA GLU A 89 -6.04 -12.73 18.41
C GLU A 89 -4.76 -12.43 17.64
N LEU A 90 -4.84 -11.51 16.68
CA LEU A 90 -3.67 -11.09 15.91
C LEU A 90 -2.64 -10.36 16.80
N TRP A 91 -3.11 -9.51 17.72
CA TRP A 91 -2.24 -8.82 18.68
C TRP A 91 -1.45 -9.80 19.54
N ASP A 92 -2.13 -10.81 20.09
CA ASP A 92 -1.51 -11.83 20.93
C ASP A 92 -0.47 -12.65 20.16
N GLY A 93 -0.74 -12.95 18.88
CA GLY A 93 0.17 -13.70 18.00
C GLY A 93 1.39 -12.92 17.53
N GLU A 94 1.22 -11.64 17.19
CA GLU A 94 2.24 -10.87 16.45
C GLU A 94 2.95 -9.80 17.29
N CYS A 95 2.26 -9.17 18.25
CA CYS A 95 2.73 -7.92 18.87
C CYS A 95 2.92 -8.02 20.39
N LYS A 96 2.15 -8.85 21.09
CA LYS A 96 2.18 -8.91 22.56
C LYS A 96 3.55 -9.23 23.14
N ALA A 97 4.28 -10.16 22.51
CA ALA A 97 5.61 -10.55 22.96
C ALA A 97 6.66 -9.43 22.80
N SER A 98 6.60 -8.69 21.69
CA SER A 98 7.57 -7.62 21.39
C SER A 98 7.24 -6.31 22.10
N THR A 99 5.96 -6.04 22.34
CA THR A 99 5.49 -4.81 22.99
C THR A 99 5.34 -4.93 24.50
N GLY A 100 5.12 -6.14 25.04
CA GLY A 100 4.82 -6.38 26.44
C GLY A 100 3.44 -5.89 26.90
N ALA A 101 2.63 -5.33 26.01
CA ALA A 101 1.31 -4.81 26.33
C ALA A 101 0.22 -5.87 26.12
N ALA A 102 -0.72 -5.92 27.07
CA ALA A 102 -1.80 -6.91 27.07
C ALA A 102 -2.76 -6.76 25.88
N THR A 103 -3.00 -5.53 25.41
CA THR A 103 -3.89 -5.21 24.29
C THR A 103 -3.27 -4.16 23.39
N CYS A 104 -3.72 -4.10 22.14
CA CYS A 104 -3.33 -3.07 21.18
C CYS A 104 -3.62 -1.67 21.73
N ASP A 105 -4.83 -1.45 22.25
CA ASP A 105 -5.26 -0.14 22.77
C ASP A 105 -4.36 0.33 23.92
N ALA A 106 -3.98 -0.58 24.82
CA ALA A 106 -3.07 -0.26 25.92
C ALA A 106 -1.68 0.13 25.43
N TYR A 107 -1.18 -0.52 24.36
CA TYR A 107 0.10 -0.14 23.77
C TYR A 107 0.02 1.23 23.11
N VAL A 108 -0.95 1.43 22.22
CA VAL A 108 -1.09 2.65 21.43
C VAL A 108 -1.29 3.88 22.33
N THR A 109 -2.11 3.75 23.37
CA THR A 109 -2.39 4.84 24.31
C THR A 109 -1.16 5.26 25.11
N ASN A 110 -0.33 4.29 25.52
CA ASN A 110 0.75 4.54 26.48
C ASN A 110 2.13 4.70 25.85
N ASN A 111 2.28 4.48 24.53
CA ASN A 111 3.57 4.50 23.85
C ASN A 111 3.56 5.42 22.61
N PRO A 112 3.25 6.72 22.75
CA PRO A 112 3.14 7.65 21.60
C PRO A 112 4.44 7.71 20.78
N GLU A 113 5.59 7.58 21.43
CA GLU A 113 6.91 7.62 20.81
C GLU A 113 7.17 6.45 19.85
N ALA A 114 6.43 5.34 19.97
CA ALA A 114 6.56 4.18 19.08
C ALA A 114 6.05 4.47 17.65
N PHE A 115 5.25 5.53 17.47
CA PHE A 115 4.57 5.84 16.21
C PHE A 115 5.18 7.04 15.47
N LYS A 116 6.38 7.48 15.85
CA LYS A 116 7.08 8.60 15.17
C LYS A 116 7.26 8.37 13.67
N GLU A 117 7.48 7.14 13.26
CA GLU A 117 7.64 6.74 11.86
C GLU A 117 6.32 6.35 11.18
N SER A 118 5.18 6.53 11.87
CA SER A 118 3.84 6.21 11.36
C SER A 118 3.18 7.41 10.68
N TYR A 119 3.79 7.90 9.60
CA TYR A 119 3.26 9.02 8.81
C TYR A 119 3.40 8.74 7.31
N TRP A 120 2.70 9.55 6.51
CA TRP A 120 2.83 9.55 5.06
C TRP A 120 3.53 10.82 4.60
N LEU A 121 4.49 10.67 3.68
CA LEU A 121 5.10 11.79 2.98
C LEU A 121 4.97 11.56 1.47
N PHE A 122 4.07 12.31 0.83
CA PHE A 122 3.83 12.20 -0.60
C PHE A 122 4.54 13.32 -1.35
N ASN A 123 5.38 12.94 -2.32
CA ASN A 123 5.91 13.91 -3.28
C ASN A 123 4.84 14.36 -4.28
N SER A 124 3.96 13.45 -4.70
CA SER A 124 2.84 13.75 -5.57
C SER A 124 1.80 12.63 -5.58
N ILE A 125 0.55 12.99 -5.81
CA ILE A 125 -0.52 12.07 -6.21
C ILE A 125 -1.04 12.60 -7.55
N LYS A 126 -1.01 11.77 -8.59
CA LYS A 126 -1.38 12.16 -9.96
C LYS A 126 -2.37 11.14 -10.52
N LEU A 127 -3.36 11.65 -11.26
CA LEU A 127 -4.36 10.85 -11.95
C LEU A 127 -4.23 11.09 -13.45
N TYR A 128 -4.34 10.02 -14.23
CA TYR A 128 -4.28 10.03 -15.69
C TYR A 128 -5.49 9.27 -16.24
N GLN A 129 -5.90 9.61 -17.47
CA GLN A 129 -7.01 8.98 -18.20
C GLN A 129 -6.63 8.82 -19.66
#